data_AF-A0A0N4Z3E4-F1
#
_entry.id   AF-A0A0N4Z3E4-F1
#
_cell.length_a   1.000
_cell.length_b   1.000
_cell.length_c   1.000
_cell.angle_alpha   90.00
_cell.angle_beta   90.00
_cell.angle_gamma   90.00
#
_symmetry.space_group_name_H-M   'P 1'
#
loop_
_entity.id
_entity.type
_entity.pdbx_description
1 polymer ?
#
loop_
_entity_poly.entity_id
_entity_poly.type
_entity_poly.pdbx_seq_one_letter_code
_entity_poly.pdbx_strand_id
1 'polypeptide(L)'
;MYLQFFILLFFKIFQNIGGQCDVYSNYFLLGLLTFNELKTEICQNASDDCIYISLNAPGLAIGTFSGCSTDVKDTLQKIIQERLDVEEAFKQFYYSDSNTLNISHLCNVCFYDI
;
A
#
# COMPACT_ATOMS: atom_id res chain seq x y z
N MET A 1 29.11 -34.82 -33.79
CA MET A 1 28.12 -35.54 -32.98
C MET A 1 28.11 -34.88 -31.61
N TYR A 2 26.98 -34.26 -31.28
CA TYR A 2 26.74 -33.34 -30.16
C TYR A 2 26.80 -34.04 -28.80
N LEU A 3 27.47 -33.43 -27.81
CA LEU A 3 27.28 -33.59 -26.35
C LEU A 3 28.49 -32.89 -25.69
N GLN A 4 28.42 -31.85 -24.86
CA GLN A 4 27.33 -31.11 -24.26
C GLN A 4 27.77 -29.66 -24.12
N PHE A 5 26.88 -28.74 -24.48
CA PHE A 5 26.86 -27.37 -24.00
C PHE A 5 26.83 -27.40 -22.46
N PHE A 6 27.97 -27.19 -21.79
CA PHE A 6 27.99 -26.81 -20.38
C PHE A 6 27.75 -25.29 -20.30
N ILE A 7 26.60 -24.87 -20.83
CA ILE A 7 26.19 -23.47 -20.90
C ILE A 7 25.07 -23.29 -19.86
N LEU A 8 25.40 -22.43 -18.89
CA LEU A 8 24.46 -21.62 -18.11
C LEU A 8 23.39 -22.38 -17.32
N LEU A 9 23.79 -22.89 -16.15
CA LEU A 9 22.84 -23.08 -15.06
C LEU A 9 23.32 -22.35 -13.80
N PHE A 10 23.70 -21.08 -13.95
CA PHE A 10 23.50 -20.13 -12.85
C PHE A 10 21.99 -19.90 -12.76
N PHE A 11 21.31 -20.82 -12.08
CA PHE A 11 20.01 -20.55 -11.48
C PHE A 11 20.23 -19.46 -10.42
N LYS A 12 20.37 -18.20 -10.85
CA LYS A 12 19.94 -17.07 -10.05
C LYS A 12 18.41 -17.10 -10.08
N ILE A 13 17.83 -18.05 -9.34
CA ILE A 13 16.44 -17.94 -8.92
C ILE A 13 16.46 -16.88 -7.81
N PHE A 14 16.59 -15.61 -8.19
CA PHE A 14 15.95 -14.59 -7.39
C PHE A 14 14.47 -14.79 -7.68
N GLN A 15 13.82 -15.63 -6.87
CA GLN A 15 12.38 -15.46 -6.70
C GLN A 15 12.25 -14.00 -6.26
N ASN A 16 11.69 -13.14 -7.11
CA ASN A 16 11.02 -11.96 -6.59
C ASN A 16 9.92 -12.59 -5.73
N ILE A 17 10.13 -12.63 -4.41
CA ILE A 17 9.11 -13.13 -3.49
C ILE A 17 8.04 -12.05 -3.55
N GLY A 18 7.07 -12.22 -4.44
CA GLY A 18 5.89 -11.36 -4.50
C GLY A 18 5.32 -11.25 -3.08
N GLY A 19 5.01 -10.03 -2.66
CA GLY A 19 4.60 -9.76 -1.29
C GLY A 19 5.75 -9.61 -0.29
N GLN A 20 6.85 -8.93 -0.61
CA GLN A 20 7.77 -8.39 0.39
C GLN A 20 7.84 -6.87 0.23
N CYS A 21 7.46 -6.13 1.26
CA CYS A 21 7.33 -4.67 1.23
C CYS A 21 8.13 -4.00 2.34
N ASP A 22 8.64 -2.81 2.03
CA ASP A 22 9.15 -1.90 3.03
C ASP A 22 7.97 -1.19 3.70
N VAL A 23 7.77 -1.50 4.98
CA VAL A 23 6.70 -1.01 5.83
C VAL A 23 7.27 0.05 6.75
N TYR A 24 6.64 1.21 6.79
CA TYR A 24 6.91 2.25 7.76
C TYR A 24 5.68 3.14 7.96
N SER A 25 5.65 3.89 9.06
CA SER A 25 4.66 4.96 9.21
C SER A 25 5.25 6.15 9.94
N ASN A 26 4.88 7.34 9.49
CA ASN A 26 5.19 8.60 10.15
C ASN A 26 4.10 9.60 9.75
N TYR A 27 3.01 9.61 10.49
CA TYR A 27 1.90 10.50 10.24
C TYR A 27 1.22 10.96 11.53
N PHE A 28 0.66 12.16 11.49
CA PHE A 28 -0.25 12.67 12.49
C PHE A 28 -1.68 12.31 12.09
N LEU A 29 -2.48 11.85 13.05
CA LEU A 29 -3.93 11.71 12.93
C LEU A 29 -4.58 12.46 14.10
N LEU A 30 -5.38 13.47 13.79
CA LEU A 30 -6.01 14.38 14.75
C LEU A 30 -5.01 14.95 15.78
N GLY A 31 -3.78 15.22 15.32
CA GLY A 31 -2.67 15.73 16.13
C GLY A 31 -1.86 14.68 16.90
N LEU A 32 -2.22 13.40 16.82
CA LEU A 32 -1.48 12.30 17.45
C LEU A 32 -0.52 11.66 16.46
N LEU A 33 0.77 11.59 16.84
CA LEU A 33 1.80 10.97 16.01
C LEU A 33 1.69 9.43 16.07
N THR A 34 1.60 8.83 14.89
CA THR A 34 1.85 7.40 14.68
C THR A 34 3.19 7.24 13.97
N PHE A 35 4.10 6.51 14.61
CA PHE A 35 5.44 6.28 14.09
C PHE A 35 5.81 4.80 14.21
N ASN A 36 6.24 4.22 13.09
CA ASN A 36 6.89 2.92 13.01
C ASN A 36 8.15 3.06 12.16
N GLU A 37 9.27 2.55 12.66
CA GLU A 37 10.52 2.52 11.92
C GLU A 37 10.40 1.64 10.67
N LEU A 38 11.26 1.95 9.69
CA LEU A 38 11.34 1.19 8.45
C LEU A 38 11.74 -0.26 8.74
N LYS A 39 10.91 -1.18 8.27
CA LYS A 39 11.17 -2.62 8.32
C LYS A 39 10.71 -3.26 7.02
N THR A 40 11.38 -4.31 6.59
CA THR A 40 10.93 -5.10 5.46
C THR A 40 10.08 -6.26 5.97
N GLU A 41 8.84 -6.38 5.50
CA GLU A 41 7.90 -7.42 5.90
C GLU A 41 7.39 -8.21 4.70
N ILE A 42 7.05 -9.48 4.95
CA ILE A 42 6.39 -10.32 3.95
C ILE A 42 4.88 -10.12 4.10
N CYS A 43 4.24 -9.64 3.04
CA CYS A 43 2.80 -9.53 2.92
C CYS A 43 2.11 -10.89 2.99
N GLN A 44 0.89 -10.89 3.52
CA GLN A 44 0.12 -12.12 3.69
C GLN A 44 -0.23 -12.78 2.35
N ASN A 45 -0.43 -11.98 1.30
CA ASN A 45 -0.71 -12.47 -0.04
C ASN A 45 0.51 -12.21 -0.95
N ALA A 46 0.92 -13.23 -1.71
CA ALA A 46 2.04 -13.11 -2.65
C ALA A 46 1.74 -12.17 -3.84
N SER A 47 0.46 -11.86 -4.06
CA SER A 47 -0.02 -10.88 -5.04
C SER A 47 -0.31 -9.52 -4.41
N ASP A 48 0.05 -9.30 -3.14
CA ASP A 48 -0.14 -8.01 -2.49
C ASP A 48 0.92 -7.03 -3.00
N ASP A 49 0.47 -5.89 -3.50
CA ASP A 49 1.35 -4.84 -3.97
C ASP A 49 1.83 -3.97 -2.80
N CYS A 50 3.02 -3.39 -2.94
CA CYS A 50 3.51 -2.41 -1.97
C CYS A 50 2.95 -1.04 -2.32
N ILE A 51 2.26 -0.41 -1.36
CA ILE A 51 1.68 0.91 -1.52
C ILE A 51 2.40 1.90 -0.62
N TYR A 52 2.60 3.10 -1.16
CA TYR A 52 3.09 4.27 -0.45
C TYR A 52 2.01 5.36 -0.49
N ILE A 53 1.73 5.97 0.66
CA ILE A 53 0.81 7.10 0.76
C ILE A 53 1.52 8.28 1.40
N SER A 54 1.37 9.45 0.78
CA SER A 54 1.60 10.75 1.39
C SER A 54 0.28 11.49 1.45
N LEU A 55 -0.09 11.96 2.64
CA LEU A 55 -1.37 12.59 2.88
C LEU A 55 -1.14 13.94 3.56
N ASN A 56 -1.86 14.96 3.08
CA ASN A 56 -1.88 16.29 3.65
C ASN A 56 -3.33 16.79 3.72
N ALA A 57 -4.03 16.41 4.78
CA ALA A 57 -5.37 16.86 5.10
C ALA A 57 -5.34 17.61 6.45
N PRO A 58 -5.11 18.93 6.44
CA PRO A 58 -5.01 19.73 7.66
C PRO A 58 -6.23 19.55 8.57
N GLY A 59 -5.99 19.33 9.86
CA GLY A 59 -7.04 19.06 10.84
C GLY A 59 -7.62 17.63 10.81
N LEU A 60 -7.14 16.76 9.92
CA LEU A 60 -7.42 15.32 9.94
C LEU A 60 -6.12 14.53 10.07
N ALA A 61 -5.30 14.50 9.04
CA ALA A 61 -4.07 13.74 9.04
C ALA A 61 -3.01 14.36 8.13
N ILE A 62 -1.74 14.26 8.53
CA ILE A 62 -0.59 14.75 7.76
C ILE A 62 0.57 13.80 7.95
N GLY A 63 1.16 13.31 6.86
CA GLY A 63 2.38 12.51 6.90
C GLY A 63 2.41 11.44 5.83
N THR A 64 3.14 10.37 6.11
CA THR A 64 3.41 9.31 5.14
C THR A 64 3.40 7.93 5.79
N PHE A 65 3.02 6.91 5.04
CA PHE A 65 3.10 5.52 5.46
C PHE A 65 3.17 4.61 4.23
N SER A 66 3.80 3.45 4.39
CA SER A 66 3.90 2.44 3.34
C SER A 66 3.76 1.03 3.91
N GLY A 67 3.43 0.09 3.03
CA GLY A 67 3.40 -1.33 3.34
C GLY A 67 2.61 -2.12 2.32
N CYS A 68 2.15 -3.30 2.73
CA CYS A 68 1.28 -4.16 1.92
C CYS A 68 -0.05 -3.45 1.64
N SER A 69 -0.60 -3.59 0.43
CA SER A 69 -1.80 -2.85 0.00
C SER A 69 -2.98 -3.09 0.93
N THR A 70 -3.10 -4.30 1.48
CA THR A 70 -4.15 -4.64 2.45
C THR A 70 -4.07 -3.78 3.72
N ASP A 71 -2.88 -3.68 4.33
CA ASP A 71 -2.65 -2.95 5.58
C ASP A 71 -2.73 -1.43 5.36
N VAL A 72 -2.20 -0.96 4.22
CA VAL A 72 -2.25 0.44 3.81
C VAL A 72 -3.69 0.87 3.56
N LYS A 73 -4.49 0.04 2.88
CA LYS A 73 -5.94 0.26 2.68
C LYS A 73 -6.66 0.36 4.01
N ASP A 74 -6.41 -0.56 4.94
CA ASP A 74 -7.08 -0.54 6.25
C ASP A 74 -6.70 0.70 7.06
N THR A 75 -5.43 1.12 6.99
CA THR A 75 -4.94 2.35 7.64
C THR A 75 -5.59 3.59 7.03
N LEU A 76 -5.61 3.68 5.70
CA LEU A 76 -6.21 4.82 5.00
C LEU A 76 -7.71 4.89 5.24
N GLN A 77 -8.40 3.76 5.20
CA GLN A 77 -9.83 3.70 5.48
C GLN A 77 -10.15 4.19 6.90
N LYS A 78 -9.37 3.79 7.91
CA LYS A 78 -9.53 4.32 9.29
C LYS A 78 -9.37 5.84 9.33
N ILE A 79 -8.33 6.37 8.69
CA ILE A 79 -8.10 7.83 8.62
C ILE A 79 -9.29 8.55 7.99
N ILE A 80 -9.82 8.04 6.87
CA ILE A 80 -10.98 8.61 6.17
C ILE A 80 -12.22 8.58 7.07
N GLN A 81 -12.42 7.50 7.83
CA GLN A 81 -13.59 7.28 8.67
C GLN A 81 -13.59 8.08 9.98
N GLU A 82 -12.48 8.71 10.38
CA GLU A 82 -12.45 9.63 11.52
C GLU A 82 -13.34 10.88 11.29
N ARG A 83 -13.69 11.18 10.04
CA ARG A 83 -14.54 12.33 9.69
C ARG A 83 -15.57 11.98 8.62
N LEU A 84 -16.85 12.18 8.95
CA LEU A 84 -17.97 11.88 8.05
C LEU A 84 -17.92 12.66 6.73
N ASP A 85 -17.51 13.93 6.75
CA ASP A 85 -17.41 14.75 5.54
C ASP A 85 -16.30 14.26 4.59
N VAL A 86 -15.25 13.66 5.16
CA VAL A 86 -14.15 13.06 4.39
C VAL A 86 -14.59 11.70 3.86
N GLU A 87 -15.22 10.86 4.69
CA GLU A 87 -15.79 9.58 4.24
C GLU A 87 -16.78 9.77 3.09
N GLU A 88 -17.66 10.76 3.17
CA GLU A 88 -18.61 11.07 2.09
C GLU A 88 -17.91 11.47 0.79
N ALA A 89 -16.84 12.27 0.86
CA ALA A 89 -16.03 12.64 -0.30
C ALA A 89 -15.31 11.44 -0.95
N PHE A 90 -14.98 10.42 -0.16
CA PHE A 90 -14.31 9.21 -0.65
C PHE A 90 -15.27 8.09 -1.07
N LYS A 91 -16.59 8.27 -0.93
CA LYS A 91 -17.60 7.24 -1.19
C LYS A 91 -17.53 6.60 -2.58
N GLN A 92 -17.09 7.35 -3.59
CA GLN A 92 -16.90 6.83 -4.97
C GLN A 92 -15.78 5.79 -5.10
N PHE A 93 -14.86 5.73 -4.12
CA PHE A 93 -13.75 4.79 -4.09
C PHE A 93 -14.05 3.54 -3.28
N TYR A 94 -15.25 3.41 -2.72
CA TYR A 94 -15.68 2.20 -2.03
C TYR A 94 -16.24 1.18 -3.02
N TYR A 95 -16.13 -0.10 -2.69
CA TYR A 95 -16.86 -1.13 -3.41
C TYR A 95 -18.38 -0.91 -3.24
N SER A 96 -19.17 -1.19 -4.28
CA SER A 96 -20.62 -0.96 -4.24
C SER A 96 -21.36 -1.87 -3.27
N ASP A 97 -20.78 -3.03 -2.98
CA ASP A 97 -21.33 -4.13 -2.19
C ASP A 97 -20.69 -4.25 -0.79
N SER A 98 -19.58 -3.55 -0.55
CA SER A 98 -18.89 -3.56 0.75
C SER A 98 -18.47 -2.16 1.16
N ASN A 99 -18.61 -1.83 2.45
CA ASN A 99 -18.09 -0.57 3.01
C ASN A 99 -16.56 -0.61 3.17
N THR A 100 -15.87 -1.11 2.16
CA THR A 100 -14.43 -1.26 2.09
C THR A 100 -13.89 -0.42 0.94
N LEU A 101 -12.78 0.26 1.22
CA LEU A 101 -12.12 1.08 0.24
C LEU A 101 -11.50 0.19 -0.87
N ASN A 102 -11.79 0.51 -2.12
CA ASN A 102 -11.12 -0.08 -3.27
C ASN A 102 -9.81 0.68 -3.54
N ILE A 103 -8.74 0.23 -2.89
CA ILE A 103 -7.44 0.89 -2.99
C ILE A 103 -6.88 0.89 -4.42
N SER A 104 -7.13 -0.16 -5.20
CA SER A 104 -6.71 -0.23 -6.61
C SER A 104 -7.43 0.82 -7.45
N HIS A 105 -8.73 1.02 -7.24
CA HIS A 105 -9.49 2.08 -7.92
C HIS A 105 -9.01 3.47 -7.51
N LEU A 106 -8.77 3.69 -6.21
CA LEU A 106 -8.23 4.96 -5.72
C LEU A 106 -6.84 5.25 -6.33
N CYS A 107 -5.92 4.29 -6.27
CA CYS A 107 -4.58 4.43 -6.84
C CYS A 107 -4.63 4.71 -8.33
N ASN A 108 -5.49 4.04 -9.10
CA ASN A 108 -5.64 4.30 -10.53
C ASN A 108 -6.00 5.76 -10.82
N VAL A 109 -6.87 6.38 -10.01
CA VAL A 109 -7.20 7.80 -10.17
C VAL A 109 -6.04 8.71 -9.74
N CYS A 110 -5.34 8.38 -8.65
CA CYS A 110 -4.18 9.15 -8.16
C CYS A 110 -2.99 9.16 -9.14
N PHE A 111 -2.86 8.20 -10.06
CA PHE A 111 -1.79 8.17 -11.06
C PHE A 111 -2.07 8.97 -12.33
N TYR A 112 -3.30 9.47 -12.54
CA TYR A 112 -3.65 10.25 -13.74
C TYR A 112 -3.49 11.77 -13.57
N ASP A 113 -3.24 12.26 -12.36
CA ASP A 113 -3.09 13.69 -12.05
C ASP A 113 -1.61 14.14 -11.87
N ILE A 114 -0.67 13.49 -12.58
CA ILE A 114 0.73 13.95 -12.71
C ILE A 114 1.07 14.26 -14.17
#